data_AF-A0A970LBF4-F1
#
_entry.id   AF-A0A970LBF4-F1
#
_cell.length_a   1.000
_cell.length_b   1.000
_cell.length_c   1.000
_cell.angle_alpha   90.00
_cell.angle_beta   90.00
_cell.angle_gamma   90.00
#
_symmetry.space_group_name_H-M   'P 1'
#
loop_
_entity.id
_entity.type
_entity.pdbx_description
1 polymer ?
#
loop_
_entity_poly.entity_id
_entity_poly.type
_entity_poly.pdbx_seq_one_letter_code
_entity_poly.pdbx_strand_id
1 'polypeptide(L)'
;MNKVCRWKNFKDKEVDESIWQELELILIQEYPWDENGYKPKVEVRFFYTESRLYLHFTSYEKEIRAKYKEMNEPVYTDSCVELFFNPDPD
;
A
#
# COMPACT_ATOMS: atom_id res chain seq x y z
N MET A 1 13.56 9.86 8.48
CA MET A 1 12.43 9.01 8.08
C MET A 1 12.37 7.85 9.06
N ASN A 2 11.25 7.66 9.76
CA ASN A 2 11.15 6.54 10.70
C ASN A 2 10.91 5.26 9.92
N LYS A 3 11.76 4.25 10.14
CA LYS A 3 11.58 2.94 9.51
C LYS A 3 10.41 2.24 10.21
N VAL A 4 9.32 2.04 9.47
CA VAL A 4 8.07 1.49 10.00
C VAL A 4 8.03 -0.05 9.92
N CYS A 5 8.91 -0.65 9.09
CA CYS A 5 8.92 -2.09 8.82
C CYS A 5 10.20 -2.53 8.10
N ARG A 6 10.40 -3.84 7.95
CA ARG A 6 11.50 -4.44 7.18
C ARG A 6 10.94 -5.13 5.94
N TRP A 7 11.58 -4.85 4.80
CA TRP A 7 11.32 -5.57 3.56
C TRP A 7 11.64 -7.06 3.70
N LYS A 8 10.66 -7.89 3.34
CA LYS A 8 10.86 -9.34 3.14
C LYS A 8 11.13 -9.61 1.67
N ASN A 9 12.08 -10.52 1.43
CA ASN A 9 12.46 -10.98 0.10
C ASN A 9 12.11 -12.46 -0.05
N PHE A 10 11.59 -12.82 -1.21
CA PHE A 10 11.30 -14.19 -1.62
C PHE A 10 11.87 -14.44 -3.01
N LYS A 11 12.08 -15.71 -3.38
CA LYS A 11 12.39 -16.05 -4.77
C LYS A 11 11.11 -16.03 -5.59
N ASP A 12 11.21 -15.68 -6.88
CA ASP A 12 10.02 -15.63 -7.77
C ASP A 12 9.24 -16.96 -7.78
N LYS A 13 9.94 -18.10 -7.68
CA LYS A 13 9.32 -19.44 -7.65
C LYS A 13 8.60 -19.79 -6.33
N GLU A 14 8.82 -19.01 -5.28
CA GLU A 14 8.22 -19.21 -3.95
C GLU A 14 6.93 -18.39 -3.81
N VAL A 15 6.59 -17.54 -4.79
CA VAL A 15 5.44 -16.66 -4.72
C VAL A 15 4.14 -17.42 -4.98
N ASP A 16 3.34 -17.55 -3.94
CA ASP A 16 1.94 -17.98 -3.99
C ASP A 16 1.08 -17.16 -3.00
N GLU A 17 -0.24 -17.40 -3.02
CA GLU A 17 -1.21 -16.67 -2.19
C GLU A 17 -1.00 -16.81 -0.67
N SER A 18 -0.36 -17.89 -0.21
CA SER A 18 -0.14 -18.13 1.22
C SER A 18 0.87 -17.15 1.84
N ILE A 19 1.78 -16.58 1.03
CA ILE A 19 2.77 -15.58 1.48
C ILE A 19 2.08 -14.45 2.25
N TRP A 20 0.91 -13.98 1.80
CA TRP A 20 0.21 -12.85 2.43
C TRP A 20 -0.15 -13.10 3.90
N GLN A 21 -0.28 -14.36 4.32
CA GLN A 21 -0.57 -14.74 5.71
C GLN A 21 0.68 -14.67 6.61
N GLU A 22 1.87 -14.76 6.02
CA GLU A 22 3.15 -14.76 6.73
C GLU A 22 3.78 -13.34 6.84
N LEU A 23 3.26 -12.39 6.07
CA LEU A 23 3.75 -11.02 6.06
C LEU A 23 3.25 -10.25 7.28
N GLU A 24 4.14 -9.43 7.82
CA GLU A 24 3.79 -8.48 8.86
C GLU A 24 2.77 -7.47 8.32
N LEU A 25 1.71 -7.27 9.09
CA LEU A 25 0.69 -6.28 8.79
C LEU A 25 1.16 -4.91 9.27
N ILE A 26 1.17 -3.93 8.36
CA ILE A 26 1.47 -2.54 8.67
C ILE A 26 0.17 -1.73 8.58
N LEU A 27 -0.01 -0.80 9.51
CA LEU A 27 -1.13 0.13 9.49
C LEU A 27 -0.65 1.51 9.03
N ILE A 28 -1.41 2.18 8.16
CA ILE A 28 -1.22 3.60 7.90
C ILE A 28 -1.87 4.36 9.06
N GLN A 29 -1.06 5.04 9.87
CA GLN A 29 -1.51 5.72 11.10
C GLN A 29 -1.09 7.19 11.18
N GLU A 30 -0.32 7.66 10.20
CA GLU A 30 0.15 9.04 10.14
C GLU A 30 -0.81 9.86 9.26
N TYR A 31 -1.41 10.89 9.84
CA TYR A 31 -2.38 11.77 9.17
C TYR A 31 -1.92 13.23 9.31
N PRO A 32 -0.91 13.66 8.54
CA PRO A 32 -0.26 14.95 8.72
C PRO A 32 -1.15 16.17 8.43
N TRP A 33 -2.25 15.99 7.71
CA TRP A 33 -3.22 17.04 7.35
C TRP A 33 -4.65 16.68 7.81
N ASP A 34 -4.79 16.15 9.02
CA ASP A 34 -6.08 15.81 9.60
C ASP A 34 -6.91 17.07 9.94
N GLU A 35 -7.76 17.49 9.01
CA GLU A 35 -8.63 18.67 9.16
C GLU A 35 -10.07 18.31 9.54
N ASN A 36 -10.50 17.06 9.35
CA ASN A 36 -11.90 16.64 9.48
C ASN A 36 -12.10 15.35 10.29
N GLY A 37 -11.04 14.78 10.87
CA GLY A 37 -11.08 13.54 11.65
C GLY A 37 -11.18 12.27 10.82
N TYR A 38 -11.10 12.35 9.48
CA TYR A 38 -11.19 11.18 8.61
C TYR A 38 -9.90 10.36 8.64
N LYS A 39 -9.96 9.22 9.33
CA LYS A 39 -8.83 8.29 9.53
C LYS A 39 -9.23 6.88 9.15
N PRO A 40 -9.36 6.57 7.84
CA PRO A 40 -9.73 5.22 7.43
C PRO A 40 -8.69 4.23 7.92
N LYS A 41 -9.15 3.05 8.34
CA LYS A 41 -8.25 1.94 8.65
C LYS A 41 -7.67 1.45 7.32
N VAL A 42 -6.35 1.44 7.21
CA VAL A 42 -5.66 0.87 6.04
C VAL A 42 -4.61 -0.12 6.49
N GLU A 43 -4.71 -1.32 5.95
CA GLU A 43 -3.80 -2.44 6.15
C GLU A 43 -2.88 -2.58 4.94
N VAL A 44 -1.58 -2.71 5.17
CA VAL A 44 -0.58 -2.89 4.11
C VAL A 44 0.27 -4.11 4.42
N ARG A 45 0.43 -4.97 3.42
CA ARG A 45 1.44 -6.03 3.39
C ARG A 45 2.23 -5.87 2.11
N PHE A 46 3.54 -6.09 2.19
CA PHE A 46 4.40 -6.02 1.02
C PHE A 46 5.61 -6.93 1.13
N PHE A 47 6.17 -7.26 -0.03
CA PHE A 47 7.43 -7.96 -0.18
C PHE A 47 8.00 -7.67 -1.58
N TYR A 48 9.20 -8.16 -1.84
CA TYR A 48 9.79 -8.07 -3.17
C TYR A 48 10.49 -9.37 -3.55
N THR A 49 10.67 -9.58 -4.84
CA THR A 49 11.48 -10.64 -5.42
C THR A 49 12.61 -10.03 -6.24
N GLU A 50 13.38 -10.87 -6.93
CA GLU A 50 14.40 -10.38 -7.88
C GLU A 50 13.78 -9.58 -9.04
N SER A 51 12.52 -9.85 -9.39
CA SER A 51 11.88 -9.27 -10.58
C SER A 51 10.78 -8.23 -10.29
N ARG A 52 10.21 -8.23 -9.09
CA ARG A 52 8.93 -7.53 -8.81
C ARG A 52 8.84 -6.99 -7.39
N LEU A 53 8.03 -5.93 -7.27
CA LEU A 53 7.51 -5.41 -6.01
C LEU A 53 6.05 -5.83 -5.86
N TYR A 54 5.70 -6.37 -4.70
CA TYR A 54 4.35 -6.84 -4.40
C TYR A 54 3.78 -6.04 -3.24
N LEU A 55 2.59 -5.47 -3.44
CA LEU A 55 1.85 -4.73 -2.42
C LEU A 55 0.41 -5.20 -2.36
N HIS A 56 -0.11 -5.29 -1.15
CA HIS A 56 -1.51 -5.60 -0.88
C HIS A 56 -2.02 -4.57 0.13
N PHE A 57 -2.94 -3.73 -0.33
CA PHE A 57 -3.65 -2.76 0.49
C PHE A 57 -5.08 -3.25 0.75
N THR A 58 -5.50 -3.19 2.01
CA THR A 58 -6.91 -3.34 2.39
C THR A 58 -7.34 -2.07 3.12
N SER A 59 -8.15 -1.25 2.44
CA SER A 59 -8.69 0.00 2.97
C SER A 59 -10.15 -0.17 3.35
N TYR A 60 -10.55 0.45 4.47
CA TYR A 60 -11.92 0.42 4.97
C TYR A 60 -12.47 1.85 4.99
N GLU A 61 -13.43 2.12 4.09
CA GLU A 61 -14.10 3.41 3.95
C GLU A 61 -15.61 3.25 4.10
N LYS A 62 -16.29 4.29 4.57
CA LYS A 62 -17.76 4.29 4.70
C LYS A 62 -18.44 4.34 3.34
N GLU A 63 -17.89 5.10 2.42
CA GLU A 63 -18.40 5.31 1.07
C GLU A 63 -17.22 5.17 0.10
N ILE A 64 -17.32 4.24 -0.84
CA ILE A 64 -16.29 4.01 -1.85
C ILE A 64 -16.68 4.80 -3.11
N ARG A 65 -15.71 5.50 -3.70
CA ARG A 65 -15.89 6.24 -4.95
C ARG A 65 -14.90 5.76 -6.00
N ALA A 66 -15.40 5.41 -7.19
CA ALA A 66 -14.59 5.01 -8.34
C ALA A 66 -15.25 5.49 -9.65
N LYS A 67 -15.11 6.79 -9.93
CA LYS A 67 -15.63 7.47 -11.11
C LYS A 67 -14.67 7.33 -12.30
N TYR A 68 -13.39 7.53 -12.07
CA TYR A 68 -12.33 7.47 -13.08
C TYR A 68 -11.91 6.02 -13.30
N LYS A 69 -11.77 5.61 -14.56
CA LYS A 69 -11.59 4.20 -14.97
C LYS A 69 -10.45 4.00 -15.96
N GLU A 70 -9.96 5.08 -16.56
CA GLU A 70 -8.88 5.04 -17.52
C GLU A 70 -7.54 5.41 -16.87
N MET A 71 -6.46 4.95 -17.51
CA MET A 71 -5.10 5.24 -17.04
C MET A 71 -4.83 6.75 -17.10
N ASN A 72 -4.15 7.26 -16.07
CA ASN A 72 -3.74 8.67 -15.94
C ASN A 72 -4.89 9.69 -15.78
N GLU A 73 -6.10 9.23 -15.45
CA GLU A 73 -7.17 10.09 -14.97
C GLU A 73 -6.94 10.56 -13.52
N PRO A 74 -7.66 11.59 -13.02
CA PRO A 74 -7.45 12.15 -11.68
C PRO A 74 -8.03 11.25 -10.56
N VAL A 75 -7.52 10.03 -10.46
CA VAL A 75 -7.93 9.00 -9.49
C VAL A 75 -7.66 9.39 -8.03
N TYR A 76 -6.78 10.37 -7.79
CA TYR A 76 -6.55 10.96 -6.47
C TYR A 76 -7.79 11.69 -5.91
N THR A 77 -8.81 11.95 -6.74
CA THR A 77 -10.09 12.55 -6.32
C THR A 77 -11.18 11.51 -6.03
N ASP A 78 -10.85 10.23 -6.18
CA ASP A 78 -11.67 9.06 -5.87
C ASP A 78 -11.08 8.30 -4.67
N SER A 79 -11.72 7.21 -4.25
CA SER A 79 -11.14 6.28 -3.27
C SER A 79 -9.91 5.62 -3.88
N CYS A 80 -8.72 5.97 -3.40
CA CYS A 80 -7.45 5.50 -3.94
C CYS A 80 -6.43 5.17 -2.85
N VAL A 81 -5.46 4.33 -3.22
CA VAL A 81 -4.22 4.12 -2.48
C VAL A 81 -3.06 4.45 -3.40
N GLU A 82 -1.99 5.00 -2.86
CA GLU A 82 -0.82 5.45 -3.62
C GLU A 82 0.46 4.82 -3.06
N LEU A 83 1.39 4.51 -3.96
CA LEU A 83 2.74 4.08 -3.60
C LEU A 83 3.73 5.10 -4.18
N PHE A 84 4.59 5.61 -3.31
CA PHE A 84 5.77 6.38 -3.67
C PHE A 84 7.01 5.57 -3.30
N PHE A 85 7.93 5.43 -4.24
CA PHE A 85 9.14 4.64 -4.05
C PHE A 85 10.34 5.36 -4.67
N ASN A 86 11.39 5.53 -3.87
CA ASN A 86 12.69 5.98 -4.35
C ASN A 86 13.69 4.81 -4.24
N PRO A 87 14.06 4.14 -5.35
CA PRO A 87 14.98 3.01 -5.34
C PRO A 87 16.43 3.40 -5.03
N ASP A 88 16.79 4.66 -5.26
CA ASP A 88 18.14 5.19 -5.10
C ASP A 88 18.06 6.54 -4.36
N PRO A 89 18.01 6.52 -3.02
CA PRO A 89 17.73 7.71 -2.21
C PRO A 89 18.90 8.70 -2.09
N ASP A 90 20.05 8.40 -2.69
CA ASP A 90 21.28 9.19 -2.63
C ASP A 90 21.51 10.05 -3.89
#